data_AF-W7D8G7-F1
#
_entry.id   AF-W7D8G7-F1
#
_cell.length_a   1.000
_cell.length_b   1.000
_cell.length_c   1.000
_cell.angle_alpha   90.00
_cell.angle_beta   90.00
_cell.angle_gamma   90.00
#
_symmetry.space_group_name_H-M   'P 1'
#
loop_
_entity.id
_entity.type
_entity.pdbx_description
1 polymer ?
#
loop_
_entity_poly.entity_id
_entity_poly.type
_entity_poly.pdbx_seq_one_letter_code
_entity_poly.pdbx_strand_id
1 'polypeptide(L)'
;MIKLVAIDIDGTLLNDDHEITPGVRDAIVRLREKNVKVVLCTGRPLSGIEKSLTELDLFHDEDMAITMNGAITLSTKTRETIVETTLAKSDLQKSFLHFVIRSVPM
;
A
#
# COMPACT_ATOMS: atom_id res chain seq x y z
N MET A 1 -20.76 -2.10 -13.64
CA MET A 1 -20.77 -1.31 -12.39
C MET A 1 -19.45 -1.59 -11.66
N ILE A 2 -18.75 -0.56 -11.18
CA ILE A 2 -17.48 -0.71 -10.46
C ILE A 2 -17.78 -1.15 -9.01
N LYS A 3 -16.97 -2.08 -8.48
CA LYS A 3 -17.09 -2.59 -7.09
C LYS A 3 -15.88 -2.26 -6.22
N LEU A 4 -14.75 -1.94 -6.84
CA LEU A 4 -13.49 -1.66 -6.16
C LEU A 4 -12.65 -0.69 -6.99
N VAL A 5 -11.92 0.19 -6.31
CA VAL A 5 -10.89 1.05 -6.87
C VAL A 5 -9.60 0.81 -6.09
N ALA A 6 -8.56 0.36 -6.79
CA ALA A 6 -7.21 0.23 -6.27
C ALA A 6 -6.41 1.49 -6.64
N ILE A 7 -5.76 2.13 -5.67
CA ILE A 7 -5.13 3.43 -5.85
C ILE A 7 -3.67 3.36 -5.40
N ASP A 8 -2.76 3.67 -6.31
CA ASP A 8 -1.35 3.88 -5.97
C ASP A 8 -1.18 5.15 -5.11
N ILE A 9 -0.09 5.25 -4.33
CA ILE A 9 0.10 6.37 -3.40
C ILE A 9 0.94 7.49 -4.02
N ASP A 10 2.23 7.24 -4.22
CA ASP A 10 3.21 8.27 -4.56
C ASP A 10 3.08 8.66 -6.04
N GLY A 11 2.75 9.93 -6.31
CA GLY A 11 2.50 10.41 -7.68
C GLY A 11 1.10 10.05 -8.22
N THR A 12 0.23 9.50 -7.38
CA THR A 12 -1.16 9.14 -7.74
C THR A 12 -2.16 9.67 -6.73
N LEU A 13 -2.22 9.12 -5.50
CA LEU A 13 -3.09 9.60 -4.42
C LEU A 13 -2.60 10.94 -3.87
N LEU A 14 -1.29 11.04 -3.68
CA LEU A 14 -0.64 12.21 -3.11
C LEU A 14 -0.22 13.17 -4.23
N ASN A 15 -0.36 14.47 -3.96
CA ASN A 15 0.24 15.50 -4.80
C ASN A 15 1.76 15.61 -4.56
N ASP A 16 2.42 16.55 -5.24
CA ASP A 16 3.86 16.79 -5.13
C ASP A 16 4.31 17.23 -3.73
N ASP A 17 3.38 17.75 -2.90
CA ASP A 17 3.61 18.13 -1.51
C ASP A 17 3.39 16.95 -0.52
N HIS A 18 3.15 15.74 -1.05
CA HIS A 18 2.81 14.54 -0.28
C HIS A 18 1.52 14.65 0.54
N GLU A 19 0.53 15.37 0.02
CA GLU A 19 -0.76 15.62 0.65
C GLU A 19 -1.92 14.97 -0.11
N ILE A 20 -2.95 14.57 0.63
CA ILE A 20 -4.23 14.19 0.05
C ILE A 20 -5.05 15.46 -0.15
N THR A 21 -5.43 15.72 -1.40
CA THR A 21 -6.20 16.94 -1.72
C THR A 21 -7.67 16.81 -1.26
N PRO A 22 -8.39 17.93 -1.05
CA PRO A 22 -9.82 17.90 -0.75
C PRO A 22 -10.64 17.11 -1.80
N GLY A 23 -10.29 17.26 -3.09
CA GLY A 23 -10.99 16.55 -4.17
C GLY A 23 -10.83 15.03 -4.09
N VAL A 24 -9.67 14.53 -3.66
CA VAL A 24 -9.45 13.10 -3.44
C VAL A 24 -10.27 12.60 -2.26
N ARG A 25 -10.31 13.33 -1.14
CA ARG A 25 -11.17 12.99 0.01
C ARG A 25 -12.64 12.90 -0.40
N ASP A 26 -13.14 13.91 -1.09
CA ASP A 26 -14.53 13.94 -1.57
C ASP A 26 -14.85 12.78 -2.52
N ALA A 27 -13.91 12.44 -3.41
CA ALA A 27 -14.06 11.32 -4.32
C ALA A 27 -14.15 9.99 -3.57
N ILE A 28 -13.31 9.77 -2.56
CA ILE A 28 -13.33 8.54 -1.75
C ILE A 28 -14.63 8.43 -0.95
N VAL A 29 -15.14 9.52 -0.37
CA VAL A 29 -16.45 9.53 0.30
C VAL A 29 -17.56 9.09 -0.67
N ARG A 30 -17.61 9.69 -1.87
CA ARG A 30 -18.61 9.34 -2.90
C ARG A 30 -18.52 7.89 -3.38
N LEU A 31 -17.32 7.31 -3.40
CA LEU A 31 -17.12 5.90 -3.72
C LEU A 31 -17.71 5.01 -2.63
N ARG A 32 -17.46 5.34 -1.35
CA ARG A 32 -18.00 4.61 -0.20
C ARG A 32 -19.53 4.67 -0.14
N GLU A 33 -20.13 5.82 -0.39
CA GLU A 33 -21.60 5.98 -0.50
C GLU A 33 -22.22 5.07 -1.57
N LYS A 34 -21.44 4.69 -2.59
CA LYS A 34 -21.84 3.78 -3.66
C LYS A 34 -21.47 2.32 -3.39
N ASN A 35 -21.06 1.97 -2.17
CA ASN A 35 -20.54 0.65 -1.80
C ASN A 35 -19.37 0.19 -2.69
N VAL A 36 -18.53 1.13 -3.12
CA VAL A 36 -17.28 0.81 -3.84
C VAL A 36 -16.14 0.76 -2.84
N LYS A 37 -15.45 -0.38 -2.78
CA LYS A 37 -14.27 -0.55 -1.92
C LYS A 37 -13.10 0.29 -2.44
N VAL A 38 -12.36 0.93 -1.54
CA VAL A 38 -11.12 1.65 -1.87
C VAL A 38 -9.95 0.91 -1.23
N VAL A 39 -8.96 0.54 -2.03
CA VAL A 39 -7.77 -0.20 -1.58
C VAL A 39 -6.53 0.59 -1.95
N LEU A 40 -5.72 0.95 -0.95
CA LEU A 40 -4.43 1.57 -1.21
C LEU A 40 -3.41 0.50 -1.60
N CYS A 41 -2.69 0.74 -2.70
CA CYS A 41 -1.65 -0.13 -3.25
C CYS A 41 -0.32 0.61 -3.23
N THR A 42 0.74 0.03 -2.68
CA THR A 42 2.01 0.77 -2.52
C THR A 42 3.21 -0.14 -2.29
N GLY A 43 4.39 0.38 -2.62
CA GLY A 43 5.67 -0.17 -2.21
C GLY A 43 5.97 -0.01 -0.72
N ARG A 44 5.31 0.92 -0.03
CA ARG A 44 5.52 1.19 1.38
C ARG A 44 5.01 0.05 2.26
N PRO A 45 5.59 -0.17 3.46
CA PRO A 45 4.97 -1.01 4.49
C PRO A 45 3.71 -0.34 5.05
N LEU A 46 2.87 -1.08 5.78
CA LEU A 46 1.66 -0.55 6.41
C LEU A 46 1.94 0.72 7.24
N SER A 47 3.00 0.70 8.05
CA SER A 47 3.40 1.86 8.88
C SER A 47 3.69 3.11 8.05
N GLY A 48 4.10 2.95 6.79
CA GLY A 48 4.38 4.05 5.87
C GLY A 48 3.14 4.71 5.27
N ILE A 49 1.94 4.18 5.54
CA ILE A 49 0.66 4.65 4.98
C ILE A 49 -0.44 4.88 6.02
N GLU A 50 -0.16 4.68 7.32
CA GLU A 50 -1.17 4.82 8.39
C GLU A 50 -1.80 6.23 8.42
N LYS A 51 -1.02 7.28 8.12
CA LYS A 51 -1.55 8.66 8.03
C LYS A 51 -2.60 8.77 6.93
N SER A 52 -2.32 8.24 5.73
CA SER A 52 -3.24 8.26 4.59
C SER A 52 -4.50 7.44 4.88
N LEU A 53 -4.35 6.26 5.49
CA LEU A 53 -5.49 5.43 5.89
C LEU A 53 -6.38 6.13 6.92
N THR A 54 -5.77 6.87 7.86
CA THR A 54 -6.50 7.63 8.89
C THR A 54 -7.27 8.78 8.26
N GLU A 55 -6.61 9.55 7.39
CA GLU A 55 -7.20 10.71 6.72
C GLU A 55 -8.37 10.32 5.80
N LEU A 56 -8.31 9.13 5.21
CA LEU A 56 -9.34 8.61 4.31
C LEU A 56 -10.40 7.75 5.01
N ASP A 57 -10.28 7.57 6.34
CA ASP A 57 -11.18 6.75 7.15
C ASP A 57 -11.31 5.30 6.60
N LEU A 58 -10.15 4.67 6.36
CA LEU A 58 -10.03 3.32 5.76
C LEU A 58 -9.62 2.25 6.79
N PHE A 59 -10.23 2.27 7.98
CA PHE A 59 -9.99 1.31 9.07
C PHE A 59 -11.26 0.51 9.45
N HIS A 60 -12.16 0.26 8.50
CA HIS A 60 -13.37 -0.54 8.70
C HIS A 60 -13.05 -2.03 8.59
N ASP A 61 -13.98 -2.89 9.02
CA ASP A 61 -13.78 -4.35 9.04
C ASP A 61 -13.46 -4.94 7.65
N GLU A 62 -14.00 -4.32 6.59
CA GLU A 62 -13.84 -4.76 5.20
C GLU A 62 -12.68 -4.08 4.46
N ASP A 63 -12.01 -3.13 5.12
CA ASP A 63 -10.93 -2.34 4.52
C ASP A 63 -9.61 -3.12 4.57
N MET A 64 -8.87 -3.02 3.46
CA MET A 64 -7.60 -3.70 3.26
C MET A 64 -6.62 -2.81 2.52
N ALA A 65 -5.33 -3.12 2.66
CA ALA A 65 -4.26 -2.47 1.92
C ALA A 65 -3.35 -3.51 1.27
N ILE A 66 -2.82 -3.15 0.11
CA ILE A 66 -1.81 -3.93 -0.62
C ILE A 66 -0.49 -3.17 -0.47
N THR A 67 0.44 -3.75 0.28
CA THR A 67 1.69 -3.12 0.71
C THR A 67 2.90 -3.89 0.18
N MET A 68 4.10 -3.33 0.36
CA MET A 68 5.35 -3.99 -0.03
C MET A 68 5.35 -4.41 -1.51
N ASN A 69 4.85 -3.55 -2.41
CA ASN A 69 4.68 -3.81 -3.84
C ASN A 69 3.81 -5.04 -4.15
N GLY A 70 2.85 -5.34 -3.27
CA GLY A 70 1.95 -6.48 -3.41
C GLY A 70 2.41 -7.75 -2.69
N ALA A 71 3.58 -7.73 -2.04
CA ALA A 71 4.05 -8.87 -1.25
C ALA A 71 3.17 -9.14 -0.02
N ILE A 72 2.47 -8.13 0.51
CA ILE A 72 1.59 -8.28 1.67
C ILE A 72 0.25 -7.59 1.42
N THR A 73 -0.83 -8.36 1.46
CA THR A 73 -2.20 -7.85 1.56
C THR A 73 -2.73 -8.12 2.97
N LEU A 74 -3.28 -7.11 3.62
CA LEU A 74 -3.74 -7.22 5.01
C LEU A 74 -4.99 -6.38 5.28
N SER A 75 -5.73 -6.73 6.32
CA SER A 75 -6.77 -5.86 6.89
C SER A 75 -6.11 -4.63 7.50
N THR A 76 -6.62 -3.44 7.20
CA THR A 76 -6.11 -2.19 7.79
C THR A 76 -6.47 -2.07 9.26
N LYS A 77 -7.63 -2.61 9.67
CA LYS A 77 -8.13 -2.56 11.05
C LYS A 77 -7.44 -3.56 11.97
N THR A 78 -7.48 -4.84 11.63
CA THR A 78 -6.96 -5.91 12.51
C THR A 78 -5.47 -6.14 12.33
N ARG A 79 -4.90 -5.66 11.22
CA ARG A 79 -3.54 -5.96 10.76
C ARG A 79 -3.30 -7.44 10.44
N GLU A 80 -4.37 -8.22 10.32
CA GLU A 80 -4.28 -9.62 9.93
C GLU A 80 -3.90 -9.72 8.45
N THR A 81 -2.87 -10.50 8.16
CA THR A 81 -2.39 -10.77 6.81
C THR A 81 -3.34 -11.72 6.09
N ILE A 82 -3.80 -11.31 4.91
CA ILE A 82 -4.68 -12.09 4.04
C ILE A 82 -3.85 -12.86 3.00
N VAL A 83 -2.84 -12.20 2.44
CA VAL A 83 -1.90 -12.78 1.47
C VAL A 83 -0.50 -12.31 1.79
N GLU A 84 0.46 -13.23 1.73
CA GLU A 84 1.88 -12.93 1.89
C GLU A 84 2.71 -13.71 0.88
N THR A 85 3.72 -13.05 0.31
CA THR A 85 4.76 -13.68 -0.50
C THR A 85 6.10 -13.06 -0.13
N THR A 86 6.91 -13.80 0.61
CA THR A 86 8.21 -13.33 1.10
C THR A 86 9.37 -13.88 0.28
N LEU A 87 10.51 -13.18 0.36
CA LEU A 87 11.77 -13.72 -0.11
C LEU A 87 12.24 -14.83 0.82
N ALA A 88 12.62 -15.98 0.25
CA ALA A 88 13.31 -16.99 1.03
C ALA A 88 14.67 -16.46 1.48
N LYS A 89 15.14 -16.92 2.65
CA LYS A 89 16.46 -16.55 3.18
C LYS A 89 17.58 -16.79 2.16
N SER A 90 17.50 -17.86 1.38
CA SER A 90 18.47 -18.19 0.32
C SER A 90 18.51 -17.15 -0.79
N ASP A 91 17.36 -16.58 -1.15
CA ASP A 91 17.28 -15.59 -2.24
C ASP A 91 17.83 -14.24 -1.77
N LEU A 92 17.60 -13.89 -0.50
CA LEU A 92 18.24 -12.75 0.14
C LEU A 92 19.77 -12.92 0.18
N GLN A 93 20.27 -14.10 0.57
CA GLN A 93 21.71 -14.37 0.62
C GLN A 93 22.37 -14.27 -0.75
N LYS A 94 21.74 -14.83 -1.79
CA LYS A 94 22.24 -14.72 -3.18
C LYS A 94 22.29 -13.25 -3.65
N SER A 95 21.21 -12.50 -3.41
CA SER A 95 21.11 -11.09 -3.80
C SER A 95 22.15 -10.23 -3.07
N PHE A 96 22.34 -10.47 -1.77
CA PHE A 96 23.33 -9.76 -0.97
C PHE A 96 24.76 -10.05 -1.44
N LEU A 97 25.09 -11.32 -1.69
CA LEU A 97 26.41 -11.69 -2.20
C LEU A 97 26.68 -11.07 -3.58
N HIS A 98 25.69 -11.08 -4.48
CA HIS A 98 25.79 -10.44 -5.79
C HIS A 98 26.03 -8.93 -5.69
N PHE A 99 25.29 -8.25 -4.80
CA PHE A 99 25.45 -6.82 -4.56
C PHE A 99 26.84 -6.50 -3.99
N VAL A 100 27.30 -7.21 -2.95
CA VAL A 100 28.62 -6.96 -2.35
C VAL A 100 29.75 -7.20 -3.35
N ILE A 101 29.70 -8.27 -4.14
CA ILE A 101 30.75 -8.56 -5.13
C ILE A 101 30.83 -7.49 -6.22
N ARG A 102 29.70 -6.89 -6.63
CA ARG A 102 29.66 -5.91 -7.73
C ARG A 102 29.76 -4.45 -7.30
N SER A 103 29.43 -4.15 -6.05
CA SER A 103 29.39 -2.78 -5.52
C SER A 103 30.65 -2.39 -4.76
N VAL A 104 31.58 -3.32 -4.49
CA VAL A 104 32.92 -2.99 -3.99
C VAL A 104 33.80 -2.74 -5.22
N PRO A 105 34.23 -1.49 -5.47
CA PRO A 105 35.26 -1.24 -6.48
C PRO A 105 36.54 -1.93 -6.00
N MET A 106 37.17 -2.74 -6.88
CA MET A 106 38.59 -3.09 -6.67
C MET A 106 39.46 -1.84 -6.75
#